data_AF-A0A8D2JE78-F1
#
_entry.id   AF-A0A8D2JE78-F1
#
_cell.length_a   1.000
_cell.length_b   1.000
_cell.length_c   1.000
_cell.angle_alpha   90.00
_cell.angle_beta   90.00
_cell.angle_gamma   90.00
#
_symmetry.space_group_name_H-M   'P 1'
#
loop_
_entity.id
_entity.type
_entity.pdbx_description
1 polymer ?
#
loop_
_entity_poly.entity_id
_entity_poly.type
_entity_poly.pdbx_seq_one_letter_code
_entity_poly.pdbx_strand_id
1 'polypeptide(L)'
;QCRAEECCWCASQLGQSREPSKGAYPATNPTVIPAFKFQSRQETIDWRRFSAIDVERVARELDLSTLQDNIKGVTFCNLDGEKCPYCQQPVDPVLLKVLKMAQLIIEYLLHSQECLSASLALQDGQLQAALEDQKHLKCDLEKQAEELKNVKEECRRRKKMIASQQLLLQAGANNYHKCQLCDKTFMNYAFLQGHMERRHPETTAAGEQWEFLSKNCSNQFTSSLGLLFPWQEAESVNQIEEERRKKFERWKEEERTTFQKEMEDLRQLFLTEFKDISSKNSTLEGVMLLLNAWAFLVINYCKDVCRYLLPSVTEVCTIIALLLHSVVHMLV
;
A
#
# COMPACT_ATOMS: atom_id res chain seq x y z
N GLN A 1 14.93 46.78 -35.81
CA GLN A 1 15.74 45.60 -36.18
C GLN A 1 16.20 44.89 -34.91
N CYS A 2 16.04 43.55 -34.84
CA CYS A 2 16.86 42.50 -34.18
C CYS A 2 17.70 42.86 -32.94
N ARG A 3 17.81 42.04 -31.89
CA ARG A 3 17.61 40.58 -31.81
C ARG A 3 17.55 40.15 -30.33
N ALA A 4 16.77 39.11 -30.10
CA ALA A 4 16.90 38.20 -28.99
C ALA A 4 18.23 37.45 -29.09
N GLU A 5 19.00 37.41 -28.01
CA GLU A 5 20.01 36.40 -27.67
C GLU A 5 20.67 36.86 -26.37
N GLU A 6 20.27 36.27 -25.24
CA GLU A 6 21.06 36.03 -24.02
C GLU A 6 20.13 35.64 -22.86
N CYS A 7 19.43 34.52 -23.03
CA CYS A 7 18.92 33.73 -21.91
C CYS A 7 18.90 32.26 -22.30
N CYS A 8 20.06 31.74 -22.71
CA CYS A 8 20.28 30.34 -23.09
C CYS A 8 21.29 29.70 -22.12
N TRP A 9 20.97 29.67 -20.83
CA TRP A 9 21.75 28.92 -19.83
C TRP A 9 20.89 28.21 -18.75
N CYS A 10 19.59 28.02 -18.99
CA CYS A 10 18.71 27.25 -18.10
C CYS A 10 17.84 26.20 -18.81
N ALA A 11 18.13 25.85 -20.07
CA ALA A 11 17.32 24.95 -20.89
C ALA A 11 18.01 23.63 -21.28
N SER A 12 19.02 23.15 -20.54
CA SER A 12 19.72 21.89 -20.85
C SER A 12 19.76 20.86 -19.71
N GLN A 13 18.90 20.95 -18.69
CA GLN A 13 18.79 19.89 -17.67
C GLN A 13 17.35 19.48 -17.30
N LEU A 14 16.38 19.74 -18.19
CA LEU A 14 15.02 19.20 -18.06
C LEU A 14 14.65 18.48 -19.35
N GLY A 15 15.17 17.27 -19.48
CA GLY A 15 15.01 16.43 -20.67
C GLY A 15 15.44 14.99 -20.42
N GLN A 16 15.17 14.47 -19.23
CA GLN A 16 15.02 13.04 -19.01
C GLN A 16 13.73 12.87 -18.24
N SER A 17 12.65 12.73 -18.99
CA SER A 17 11.42 12.10 -18.50
C SER A 17 11.83 10.74 -17.93
N ARG A 18 12.03 10.66 -16.61
CA ARG A 18 11.82 9.39 -15.92
C ARG A 18 10.35 9.10 -16.13
N GLU A 19 10.09 8.16 -17.02
CA GLU A 19 8.80 7.51 -17.10
C GLU A 19 8.34 7.18 -15.68
N PRO A 20 7.05 7.32 -15.36
CA PRO A 20 6.55 6.75 -14.13
C PRO A 20 6.88 5.26 -14.22
N SER A 21 7.75 4.80 -13.33
CA SER A 21 7.94 3.39 -13.06
C SER A 21 6.54 2.86 -12.80
N LYS A 22 5.98 2.22 -13.83
CA LYS A 22 4.88 1.29 -13.67
C LYS A 22 5.41 0.36 -12.61
N GLY A 23 4.86 0.48 -11.40
CA GLY A 23 4.92 -0.57 -10.42
C GLY A 23 4.33 -1.78 -11.11
N ALA A 24 5.20 -2.52 -11.79
CA ALA A 24 4.94 -3.85 -12.23
C ALA A 24 4.80 -4.61 -10.92
N TYR A 25 3.58 -4.64 -10.40
CA TYR A 25 3.15 -5.82 -9.67
C TYR A 25 3.59 -6.97 -10.57
N PRO A 26 4.54 -7.83 -10.15
CA PRO A 26 4.73 -9.06 -10.86
C PRO A 26 3.35 -9.69 -10.81
N ALA A 27 2.68 -9.76 -11.96
CA ALA A 27 1.50 -10.57 -12.10
C ALA A 27 1.96 -11.92 -11.60
N THR A 28 1.53 -12.26 -10.39
CA THR A 28 1.84 -13.52 -9.74
C THR A 28 1.29 -14.52 -10.72
N ASN A 29 2.18 -15.13 -11.52
CA ASN A 29 1.82 -16.24 -12.36
C ASN A 29 1.07 -17.17 -11.43
N PRO A 30 -0.22 -17.48 -11.70
CA PRO A 30 -0.91 -18.46 -10.90
C PRO A 30 -0.02 -19.68 -11.01
N THR A 31 0.62 -20.06 -9.90
CA THR A 31 1.42 -21.26 -9.85
C THR A 31 0.47 -22.34 -10.32
N VAL A 32 0.67 -22.82 -11.54
CA VAL A 32 -0.19 -23.83 -12.14
C VAL A 32 0.10 -25.07 -11.34
N ILE A 33 -0.68 -25.29 -10.27
CA ILE A 33 -0.62 -26.50 -9.47
C ILE A 33 -0.93 -27.61 -10.47
N PRO A 34 0.01 -28.53 -10.74
CA PRO A 34 -0.22 -29.61 -11.69
C PRO A 34 -1.48 -30.37 -11.28
N ALA A 35 -2.32 -30.70 -12.25
CA ALA A 35 -3.54 -31.45 -11.99
C ALA A 35 -3.20 -32.77 -11.28
N PHE A 36 -3.75 -32.97 -10.08
CA PHE A 36 -3.50 -34.16 -9.27
C PHE A 36 -3.98 -35.42 -9.99
N LYS A 37 -3.11 -36.42 -10.05
CA LYS A 37 -3.42 -37.75 -10.57
C LYS A 37 -2.70 -38.78 -9.72
N PHE A 38 -3.43 -39.84 -9.36
CA PHE A 38 -2.84 -40.97 -8.66
C PHE A 38 -1.80 -41.68 -9.53
N GLN A 39 -0.68 -42.01 -8.93
CA GLN A 39 0.42 -42.70 -9.58
C GLN A 39 0.16 -44.22 -9.65
N SER A 40 0.79 -44.87 -10.62
CA SER A 40 0.76 -46.33 -10.73
C SER A 40 1.62 -46.94 -9.62
N ARG A 41 1.09 -47.92 -8.89
CA ARG A 41 1.81 -48.59 -7.80
C ARG A 41 2.67 -49.72 -8.36
N GLN A 42 3.97 -49.50 -8.39
CA GLN A 42 4.94 -50.44 -8.98
C GLN A 42 6.05 -50.84 -8.00
N GLU A 43 6.11 -50.21 -6.82
CA GLU A 43 7.17 -50.50 -5.86
C GLU A 43 6.93 -51.86 -5.17
N THR A 44 8.01 -52.60 -4.91
CA THR A 44 7.94 -53.90 -4.25
C THR A 44 8.05 -53.73 -2.73
N ILE A 45 7.37 -54.59 -1.97
CA ILE A 45 7.37 -54.54 -0.51
C ILE A 45 8.54 -55.36 0.02
N ASP A 46 9.44 -54.72 0.77
CA ASP A 46 10.41 -55.44 1.60
C ASP A 46 9.75 -55.87 2.91
N TRP A 47 9.15 -57.05 2.90
CA TRP A 47 8.49 -57.65 4.05
C TRP A 47 9.40 -57.84 5.25
N ARG A 48 10.71 -58.05 5.06
CA ARG A 48 11.66 -58.20 6.18
C ARG A 48 11.84 -56.89 6.91
N ARG A 49 12.06 -55.82 6.15
CA ARG A 49 12.19 -54.48 6.73
C ARG A 49 10.89 -54.02 7.35
N PHE A 50 9.76 -54.28 6.71
CA PHE A 50 8.43 -53.88 7.21
C PHE A 50 8.05 -54.61 8.50
N SER A 51 8.34 -55.91 8.60
CA SER A 51 8.05 -56.71 9.81
C SER A 51 8.94 -56.37 11.01
N ALA A 52 10.09 -55.72 10.80
CA ALA A 52 10.95 -55.26 11.88
C ALA A 52 10.44 -53.97 12.57
N ILE A 53 9.41 -53.32 12.00
CA ILE A 53 8.84 -52.08 12.53
C ILE A 53 7.89 -52.42 13.68
N ASP A 54 8.19 -51.93 14.88
CA ASP A 54 7.31 -51.98 16.05
C ASP A 54 6.27 -50.85 15.95
N VAL A 55 5.08 -51.17 15.43
CA VAL A 55 4.00 -50.21 15.18
C VAL A 55 3.46 -49.63 16.48
N GLU A 56 3.37 -50.44 17.54
CA GLU A 56 2.91 -50.01 18.85
C GLU A 56 3.87 -49.01 19.49
N ARG A 57 5.19 -49.19 19.33
CA ARG A 57 6.18 -48.19 19.76
C ARG A 57 6.04 -46.90 18.96
N VAL A 58 5.94 -46.99 17.63
CA VAL A 58 5.76 -45.82 16.75
C VAL A 58 4.53 -45.01 17.18
N ALA A 59 3.42 -45.68 17.49
CA ALA A 59 2.20 -45.02 17.95
C ALA A 59 2.35 -44.39 19.35
N ARG A 60 2.96 -45.10 20.31
CA ARG A 60 3.14 -44.60 21.70
C ARG A 60 4.10 -43.42 21.77
N GLU A 61 5.17 -43.46 20.98
CA GLU A 61 6.27 -42.48 21.03
C GLU A 61 6.13 -41.38 19.98
N LEU A 62 5.13 -41.46 19.09
CA LEU A 62 4.96 -40.56 17.96
C LEU A 62 6.25 -40.47 17.12
N ASP A 63 6.86 -41.62 16.82
CA ASP A 63 8.10 -41.69 16.05
C ASP A 63 7.84 -41.37 14.57
N LEU A 64 7.79 -40.06 14.28
CA LEU A 64 7.56 -39.53 12.95
C LEU A 64 8.69 -39.88 11.99
N SER A 65 9.92 -40.11 12.49
CA SER A 65 11.05 -40.48 11.64
C SER A 65 10.80 -41.84 10.98
N THR A 66 10.43 -42.84 11.80
CA THR A 66 10.10 -44.17 11.29
C THR A 66 8.90 -44.14 10.34
N LEU A 67 7.87 -43.33 10.63
CA LEU A 67 6.74 -43.16 9.70
C LEU A 67 7.20 -42.55 8.36
N GLN A 68 8.01 -41.50 8.40
CA GLN A 68 8.44 -40.77 7.21
C GLN A 68 9.37 -41.60 6.32
N ASP A 69 10.22 -42.43 6.92
CA ASP A 69 11.11 -43.33 6.20
C ASP A 69 10.35 -44.44 5.44
N ASN A 70 9.14 -44.78 5.89
CA ASN A 70 8.34 -45.88 5.32
C ASN A 70 7.12 -45.40 4.54
N ILE A 71 6.73 -44.13 4.63
CA ILE A 71 5.48 -43.62 4.03
C ILE A 71 5.42 -43.84 2.51
N LYS A 72 6.53 -43.66 1.80
CA LYS A 72 6.59 -43.89 0.34
C LYS A 72 6.39 -45.37 0.00
N GLY A 73 7.08 -46.25 0.72
CA GLY A 73 7.00 -47.69 0.55
C GLY A 73 5.61 -48.26 0.87
N VAL A 74 4.85 -47.64 1.78
CA VAL A 74 3.45 -48.03 2.03
C VAL A 74 2.53 -47.46 0.95
N THR A 75 2.74 -46.20 0.55
CA THR A 75 1.84 -45.49 -0.38
C THR A 75 1.93 -46.04 -1.79
N PHE A 76 3.12 -46.32 -2.30
CA PHE A 76 3.35 -46.66 -3.72
C PHE A 76 3.63 -48.14 -3.97
N CYS A 77 3.52 -48.99 -2.95
CA CYS A 77 3.73 -50.42 -3.14
C CYS A 77 2.61 -51.09 -3.93
N ASN A 78 3.02 -52.05 -4.76
CA ASN A 78 2.14 -52.96 -5.45
C ASN A 78 1.66 -54.05 -4.49
N LEU A 79 0.34 -54.11 -4.26
CA LEU A 79 -0.29 -55.13 -3.44
C LEU A 79 -0.85 -56.29 -4.29
N ASP A 80 -0.80 -56.19 -5.62
CA ASP A 80 -1.35 -57.20 -6.51
C ASP A 80 -0.50 -58.47 -6.51
N GLY A 81 -1.12 -59.59 -6.13
CA GLY A 81 -0.46 -60.89 -6.11
C GLY A 81 0.33 -61.19 -4.84
N GLU A 82 0.29 -60.30 -3.84
CA GLU A 82 0.85 -60.56 -2.51
C GLU A 82 0.13 -61.73 -1.83
N LYS A 83 0.92 -62.59 -1.18
CA LYS A 83 0.46 -63.83 -0.54
C LYS A 83 0.90 -63.88 0.90
N CYS A 84 0.11 -64.57 1.72
CA CYS A 84 0.49 -64.83 3.10
C CYS A 84 1.81 -65.62 3.13
N PRO A 85 2.85 -65.12 3.84
CA PRO A 85 4.14 -65.79 3.89
C PRO A 85 4.08 -67.19 4.52
N TYR A 86 3.09 -67.44 5.40
CA TYR A 86 2.95 -68.70 6.13
C TYR A 86 2.15 -69.78 5.39
N CYS A 87 1.02 -69.42 4.76
CA CYS A 87 0.13 -70.39 4.11
C CYS A 87 0.06 -70.25 2.58
N GLN A 88 0.75 -69.26 2.00
CA GLN A 88 0.81 -69.00 0.56
C GLN A 88 -0.55 -68.69 -0.11
N GLN A 89 -1.59 -68.47 0.70
CA GLN A 89 -2.90 -68.05 0.23
C GLN A 89 -2.90 -66.57 -0.14
N PRO A 90 -3.71 -66.15 -1.12
CA PRO A 90 -3.89 -64.73 -1.42
C PRO A 90 -4.42 -63.98 -0.21
N VAL A 91 -4.04 -62.72 -0.09
CA VAL A 91 -4.58 -61.81 0.94
C VAL A 91 -6.08 -61.63 0.74
N ASP A 92 -6.83 -61.51 1.83
CA ASP A 92 -8.27 -61.26 1.80
C ASP A 92 -8.61 -60.03 0.91
N PRO A 93 -9.51 -60.16 -0.07
CA PRO A 93 -9.84 -59.08 -1.00
C PRO A 93 -10.42 -57.82 -0.34
N VAL A 94 -11.09 -57.93 0.80
CA VAL A 94 -11.64 -56.78 1.54
C VAL A 94 -10.52 -56.04 2.25
N LEU A 95 -9.61 -56.75 2.92
CA LEU A 95 -8.41 -56.14 3.51
C LEU A 95 -7.54 -55.46 2.45
N LEU A 96 -7.39 -56.08 1.28
CA LEU A 96 -6.68 -55.49 0.15
C LEU A 96 -7.32 -54.18 -0.32
N LYS A 97 -8.65 -54.11 -0.36
CA LYS A 97 -9.38 -52.87 -0.69
C LYS A 97 -9.14 -51.79 0.37
N VAL A 98 -9.16 -52.14 1.66
CA VAL A 98 -8.86 -51.19 2.75
C VAL A 98 -7.45 -50.62 2.60
N LEU A 99 -6.45 -51.47 2.33
CA LEU A 99 -5.08 -51.02 2.11
C LEU A 99 -4.96 -50.13 0.86
N LYS A 100 -5.56 -50.52 -0.26
CA LYS A 100 -5.58 -49.69 -1.49
C LYS A 100 -6.26 -48.34 -1.27
N MET A 101 -7.33 -48.29 -0.48
CA MET A 101 -7.98 -47.05 -0.07
C MET A 101 -7.05 -46.21 0.81
N ALA A 102 -6.37 -46.82 1.78
CA ALA A 102 -5.39 -46.13 2.61
C ALA A 102 -4.25 -45.53 1.78
N GLN A 103 -3.73 -46.27 0.79
CA GLN A 103 -2.70 -45.75 -0.13
C GLN A 103 -3.17 -44.51 -0.91
N LEU A 104 -4.40 -44.52 -1.43
CA LEU A 104 -4.97 -43.36 -2.14
C LEU A 104 -5.15 -42.17 -1.19
N ILE A 105 -5.61 -42.41 0.03
CA ILE A 105 -5.76 -41.36 1.04
C ILE A 105 -4.39 -40.75 1.38
N ILE A 106 -3.38 -41.57 1.66
CA ILE A 106 -2.03 -41.10 2.01
C ILE A 106 -1.42 -40.31 0.85
N GLU A 107 -1.55 -40.80 -0.38
CA GLU A 107 -1.04 -40.10 -1.58
C GLU A 107 -1.70 -38.71 -1.76
N TYR A 108 -3.01 -38.63 -1.56
CA TYR A 108 -3.73 -37.35 -1.60
C TYR A 108 -3.30 -36.41 -0.47
N LEU A 109 -3.06 -36.94 0.73
CA LEU A 109 -2.57 -36.16 1.87
C LEU A 109 -1.15 -35.63 1.62
N LEU A 110 -0.25 -36.43 1.05
CA LEU A 110 1.09 -36.01 0.65
C LEU A 110 1.04 -34.90 -0.40
N HIS A 111 0.21 -35.05 -1.44
CA HIS A 111 0.01 -34.01 -2.44
C HIS A 111 -0.53 -32.71 -1.82
N SER A 112 -1.54 -32.83 -0.94
CA SER A 112 -2.11 -31.67 -0.25
C SER A 112 -1.07 -30.96 0.62
N GLN A 113 -0.23 -31.72 1.32
CA GLN A 113 0.87 -31.19 2.12
C GLN A 113 1.87 -30.42 1.24
N GLU A 114 2.26 -30.96 0.09
CA GLU A 114 3.16 -30.28 -0.86
C GLU A 114 2.54 -28.99 -1.40
N CYS A 115 1.27 -29.01 -1.81
CA CYS A 115 0.55 -27.82 -2.27
C CYS A 115 0.47 -26.73 -1.19
N LEU A 116 0.13 -27.10 0.04
CA LEU A 116 0.06 -26.18 1.17
C LEU A 116 1.46 -25.63 1.51
N SER A 117 2.49 -26.48 1.50
CA SER A 117 3.87 -26.06 1.79
C SER A 117 4.39 -25.09 0.73
N ALA A 118 4.14 -25.36 -0.55
CA ALA A 118 4.50 -24.45 -1.64
C ALA A 118 3.74 -23.12 -1.55
N SER A 119 2.46 -23.15 -1.22
CA SER A 119 1.64 -21.94 -1.02
C SER A 119 2.16 -21.10 0.15
N LEU A 120 2.48 -21.74 1.29
CA LEU A 120 3.06 -21.07 2.45
C LEU A 120 4.42 -20.46 2.13
N ALA A 121 5.31 -21.18 1.43
CA ALA A 121 6.62 -20.66 1.04
C ALA A 121 6.49 -19.43 0.10
N LEU A 122 5.52 -19.45 -0.82
CA LEU A 122 5.23 -18.31 -1.68
C LEU A 122 4.75 -17.10 -0.87
N GLN A 123 3.79 -17.29 0.03
CA GLN A 123 3.26 -16.23 0.88
C GLN A 123 4.32 -15.65 1.82
N ASP A 124 5.17 -16.50 2.40
CA ASP A 124 6.28 -16.06 3.25
C ASP A 124 7.30 -15.24 2.45
N GLY A 125 7.64 -15.66 1.23
CA GLY A 125 8.51 -14.89 0.33
C GLY A 125 7.90 -13.52 -0.05
N GLN A 126 6.60 -13.46 -0.32
CA GLN A 126 5.90 -12.20 -0.59
C GLN A 126 5.89 -11.26 0.63
N LEU A 127 5.67 -11.82 1.83
CA LEU A 127 5.72 -11.06 3.07
C LEU A 127 7.12 -10.50 3.34
N GLN A 128 8.16 -11.30 3.15
CA GLN A 128 9.55 -10.87 3.34
C GLN A 128 9.90 -9.73 2.38
N ALA A 129 9.56 -9.84 1.09
CA ALA A 129 9.78 -8.78 0.11
C ALA A 129 9.05 -7.47 0.50
N ALA A 130 7.78 -7.57 0.90
CA ALA A 130 7.02 -6.39 1.35
C ALA A 130 7.61 -5.73 2.60
N LEU A 131 8.16 -6.51 3.53
CA LEU A 131 8.86 -5.99 4.71
C LEU A 131 10.17 -5.27 4.35
N GLU A 132 10.89 -5.76 3.34
CA GLU A 132 12.10 -5.09 2.82
C GLU A 132 11.74 -3.78 2.12
N ASP A 133 10.72 -3.77 1.28
CA ASP A 133 10.21 -2.56 0.63
C ASP A 133 9.74 -1.52 1.65
N GLN A 134 9.04 -1.96 2.70
CA GLN A 134 8.62 -1.08 3.80
C GLN A 134 9.82 -0.44 4.50
N LYS A 135 10.88 -1.21 4.77
CA LYS A 135 12.11 -0.69 5.39
C LYS A 135 12.78 0.33 4.47
N HIS A 136 12.85 0.05 3.16
CA HIS A 136 13.43 0.96 2.19
C HIS A 136 12.64 2.27 2.12
N LEU A 137 11.32 2.20 1.99
CA LEU A 137 10.45 3.37 1.93
C LEU A 137 10.54 4.22 3.20
N LYS A 138 10.64 3.58 4.37
CA LYS A 138 10.84 4.28 5.64
C LYS A 138 12.16 5.06 5.66
N CYS A 139 13.25 4.45 5.21
CA CYS A 139 14.55 5.12 5.09
C CYS A 139 14.49 6.33 4.14
N ASP A 140 13.78 6.20 3.02
CA ASP A 140 13.63 7.31 2.07
C ASP A 140 12.75 8.44 2.61
N LEU A 141 11.68 8.11 3.35
CA LEU A 141 10.87 9.11 4.06
C LEU A 141 11.70 9.88 5.09
N GLU A 142 12.57 9.20 5.85
CA GLU A 142 13.47 9.83 6.82
C GLU A 142 14.46 10.78 6.12
N LYS A 143 15.03 10.38 4.97
CA LYS A 143 15.89 11.25 4.15
C LYS A 143 15.14 12.48 3.64
N GLN A 144 13.95 12.30 3.07
CA GLN A 144 13.13 13.40 2.56
C GLN A 144 12.72 14.37 3.68
N ALA A 145 12.42 13.86 4.88
CA ALA A 145 12.11 14.70 6.03
C ALA A 145 13.30 15.58 6.44
N GLU A 146 14.52 15.03 6.44
CA GLU A 146 15.73 15.80 6.74
C GLU A 146 16.06 16.82 5.64
N GLU A 147 15.89 16.45 4.36
CA GLU A 147 16.02 17.40 3.24
C GLU A 147 15.03 18.56 3.36
N LEU A 148 13.77 18.29 3.67
CA LEU A 148 12.75 19.32 3.88
C LEU A 148 13.12 20.25 5.05
N LYS A 149 13.66 19.70 6.13
CA LYS A 149 14.14 20.48 7.27
C LYS A 149 15.29 21.41 6.86
N ASN A 150 16.29 20.87 6.15
CA ASN A 150 17.42 21.64 5.64
C ASN A 150 16.98 22.77 4.69
N VAL A 151 16.06 22.49 3.77
CA VAL A 151 15.50 23.49 2.86
C VAL A 151 14.72 24.57 3.63
N LYS A 152 13.95 24.20 4.67
CA LYS A 152 13.25 25.17 5.53
C LYS A 152 14.23 26.08 6.28
N GLU A 153 15.31 25.53 6.83
CA GLU A 153 16.35 26.29 7.51
C GLU A 153 17.07 27.25 6.57
N GLU A 154 17.44 26.78 5.37
CA GLU A 154 18.06 27.61 4.33
C GLU A 154 17.12 28.74 3.85
N CYS A 155 15.83 28.44 3.66
CA CYS A 155 14.82 29.44 3.32
C CYS A 155 14.70 30.50 4.43
N ARG A 156 14.70 30.09 5.70
CA ARG A 156 14.70 31.01 6.84
C ARG A 156 15.96 31.88 6.86
N ARG A 157 17.14 31.31 6.56
CA ARG A 157 18.41 32.03 6.48
C ARG A 157 18.39 33.08 5.36
N ARG A 158 17.93 32.72 4.17
CA ARG A 158 17.79 33.64 3.03
C ARG A 158 16.81 34.77 3.32
N LYS A 159 15.65 34.48 3.93
CA LYS A 159 14.67 35.51 4.35
C LYS A 159 15.30 36.54 5.30
N LYS A 160 16.08 36.10 6.29
CA LYS A 160 16.82 37.01 7.19
C LYS A 160 17.83 37.86 6.43
N MET A 161 18.58 37.26 5.50
CA MET A 161 19.57 37.98 4.69
C MET A 161 18.91 39.07 3.83
N ILE A 162 17.80 38.74 3.16
CA ILE A 162 17.04 39.69 2.35
C ILE A 162 16.49 40.82 3.21
N ALA A 163 15.91 40.52 4.38
CA ALA A 163 15.42 41.54 5.31
C ALA A 163 16.54 42.48 5.78
N SER A 164 17.72 41.94 6.09
CA SER A 164 18.89 42.74 6.46
C SER A 164 19.38 43.62 5.30
N GLN A 165 19.44 43.11 4.08
CA GLN A 165 19.81 43.88 2.89
C GLN A 165 18.80 44.99 2.60
N GLN A 166 17.50 44.71 2.74
CA GLN A 166 16.44 45.70 2.57
C GLN A 166 16.55 46.83 3.60
N LEU A 167 16.88 46.52 4.85
CA LEU A 167 17.14 47.52 5.89
C LEU A 167 18.33 48.43 5.53
N LEU A 168 19.43 47.84 5.04
CA LEU A 168 20.60 48.60 4.58
C LEU A 168 20.25 49.54 3.41
N LEU A 169 19.46 49.06 2.44
CA LEU A 169 18.99 49.87 1.32
C LEU A 169 18.07 51.01 1.77
N GLN A 170 17.16 50.76 2.71
CA GLN A 170 16.28 51.80 3.28
C GLN A 170 17.09 52.86 4.06
N ALA A 171 18.07 52.44 4.85
CA ALA A 171 18.97 53.36 5.55
C ALA A 171 19.78 54.21 4.56
N GLY A 172 20.19 53.66 3.42
CA GLY A 172 20.87 54.39 2.34
C GLY A 172 19.96 55.36 1.57
N ALA A 173 18.72 54.95 1.26
CA ALA A 173 17.75 55.74 0.50
C ALA A 173 17.24 56.99 1.25
N ASN A 174 17.32 57.00 2.58
CA ASN A 174 16.95 58.15 3.41
C ASN A 174 18.10 59.15 3.66
N ASN A 175 19.29 58.94 3.09
CA ASN A 175 20.43 59.86 3.24
C ASN A 175 20.53 60.93 2.14
N TYR A 176 19.49 61.09 1.33
CA TYR A 176 19.46 62.07 0.24
C TYR A 176 18.65 63.30 0.64
N HIS A 177 19.27 64.47 0.59
CA HIS A 177 18.68 65.75 0.96
C HIS A 177 18.21 66.50 -0.30
N LYS A 178 16.89 66.63 -0.49
CA LYS A 178 16.29 67.35 -1.62
C LYS A 178 16.24 68.85 -1.35
N CYS A 179 16.54 69.65 -2.38
CA CYS A 179 16.29 71.08 -2.37
C CYS A 179 14.78 71.34 -2.49
N GLN A 180 14.25 72.27 -1.71
CA GLN A 180 12.81 72.62 -1.73
C GLN A 180 12.46 73.65 -2.80
N LEU A 181 13.47 74.23 -3.44
CA LEU A 181 13.34 75.34 -4.40
C LEU A 181 13.68 74.89 -5.83
N CYS A 182 14.24 73.69 -6.00
CA CYS A 182 14.45 73.06 -7.30
C CYS A 182 14.62 71.54 -7.14
N ASP A 183 14.54 70.79 -8.24
CA ASP A 183 14.54 69.32 -8.21
C ASP A 183 15.90 68.64 -7.93
N LYS A 184 16.89 69.39 -7.39
CA LYS A 184 18.22 68.86 -7.11
C LYS A 184 18.26 68.10 -5.79
N THR A 185 18.89 66.93 -5.81
CA THR A 185 19.04 66.04 -4.65
C THR A 185 20.51 65.83 -4.32
N PHE A 186 20.87 65.92 -3.04
CA PHE A 186 22.27 65.91 -2.58
C PHE A 186 22.51 64.75 -1.61
N MET A 187 23.69 64.13 -1.70
CA MET A 187 24.05 62.98 -0.84
C MET A 187 24.37 63.35 0.62
N ASN A 188 24.51 64.64 0.95
CA ASN A 188 24.79 65.12 2.29
C ASN A 188 24.20 66.53 2.48
N TYR A 189 23.70 66.84 3.67
CA TYR A 189 23.14 68.13 4.06
C TYR A 189 24.09 69.30 3.83
N ALA A 190 25.40 69.13 4.04
CA ALA A 190 26.39 70.18 3.78
C ALA A 190 26.42 70.61 2.29
N PHE A 191 26.24 69.67 1.37
CA PHE A 191 26.16 69.98 -0.06
C PHE A 191 24.84 70.66 -0.44
N LEU A 192 23.73 70.28 0.22
CA LEU A 192 22.46 70.97 0.07
C LEU A 192 22.57 72.42 0.58
N GLN A 193 23.18 72.65 1.75
CA GLN A 193 23.36 73.99 2.32
C GLN A 193 24.20 74.89 1.40
N GLY A 194 25.36 74.42 0.95
CA GLY A 194 26.18 75.16 -0.02
C GLY A 194 25.50 75.35 -1.38
N HIS A 195 24.52 74.52 -1.74
CA HIS A 195 23.66 74.75 -2.91
C HIS A 195 22.62 75.84 -2.66
N MET A 196 21.97 75.84 -1.48
CA MET A 196 21.01 76.86 -1.06
C MET A 196 21.66 78.25 -1.06
N GLU A 197 22.85 78.39 -0.47
CA GLU A 197 23.57 79.67 -0.39
C GLU A 197 23.98 80.24 -1.77
N ARG A 198 24.41 79.38 -2.70
CA ARG A 198 24.94 79.82 -4.01
C ARG A 198 23.88 80.02 -5.07
N ARG A 199 22.75 79.31 -4.99
CA ARG A 199 21.71 79.30 -6.02
C ARG A 199 20.37 79.85 -5.56
N HIS A 200 20.16 79.94 -4.25
CA HIS A 200 18.97 80.53 -3.62
C HIS A 200 19.35 81.56 -2.51
N PRO A 201 20.25 82.53 -2.80
CA PRO A 201 20.72 83.49 -1.79
C PRO A 201 19.62 84.43 -1.26
N GLU A 202 18.58 84.70 -2.07
CA GLU A 202 17.51 85.64 -1.73
C GLU A 202 16.63 85.20 -0.56
N THR A 203 16.60 83.91 -0.21
CA THR A 203 15.76 83.37 0.87
C THR A 203 16.53 83.13 2.18
N THR A 204 17.86 83.10 2.13
CA THR A 204 18.69 82.89 3.34
C THR A 204 18.82 84.18 4.17
N ALA A 205 18.65 85.35 3.55
CA ALA A 205 18.68 86.65 4.22
C ALA A 205 17.29 87.20 4.63
N ALA A 206 16.20 86.56 4.19
CA ALA A 206 14.82 87.00 4.44
C ALA A 206 14.10 86.10 5.47
N GLY A 207 14.78 85.78 6.57
CA GLY A 207 14.29 84.91 7.64
C GLY A 207 13.20 85.49 8.55
N GLU A 208 12.69 86.70 8.29
CA GLU A 208 11.72 87.36 9.18
C GLU A 208 10.46 87.88 8.48
N GLN A 209 9.94 87.22 7.43
CA GLN A 209 8.63 87.62 6.91
C GLN A 209 7.86 86.62 6.01
N TRP A 210 8.07 85.30 6.13
CA TRP A 210 7.33 84.33 5.29
C TRP A 210 6.22 83.53 6.02
N GLU A 211 5.95 83.80 7.30
CA GLU A 211 4.97 83.00 8.05
C GLU A 211 3.49 83.42 7.84
N PHE A 212 3.20 84.48 7.09
CA PHE A 212 1.83 85.00 6.95
C PHE A 212 1.22 84.97 5.54
N LEU A 213 2.01 84.81 4.47
CA LEU A 213 1.50 84.88 3.08
C LEU A 213 1.46 83.55 2.33
N SER A 214 1.96 82.46 2.92
CA SER A 214 1.96 81.13 2.31
C SER A 214 0.65 80.33 2.48
N LYS A 215 -0.39 80.89 3.11
CA LYS A 215 -1.66 80.19 3.39
C LYS A 215 -2.85 80.61 2.52
N ASN A 216 -2.71 81.59 1.62
CA ASN A 216 -3.85 82.08 0.84
C ASN A 216 -3.67 82.08 -0.70
N CYS A 217 -2.53 81.60 -1.22
CA CYS A 217 -2.31 81.50 -2.67
C CYS A 217 -1.80 80.11 -3.08
N SER A 218 -2.44 79.05 -2.57
CA SER A 218 -2.31 77.69 -3.08
C SER A 218 -3.66 76.96 -3.13
N ASN A 219 -4.76 77.70 -3.32
CA ASN A 219 -6.11 77.12 -3.45
C ASN A 219 -6.81 77.48 -4.76
N GLN A 220 -6.10 77.99 -5.78
CA GLN A 220 -6.75 78.40 -7.03
C GLN A 220 -5.95 78.18 -8.31
N PHE A 221 -5.00 77.22 -8.34
CA PHE A 221 -4.39 76.79 -9.60
C PHE A 221 -3.83 75.37 -9.61
N THR A 222 -4.45 74.43 -8.88
CA THR A 222 -4.12 72.99 -8.97
C THR A 222 -5.37 72.11 -8.85
N SER A 223 -6.51 72.55 -9.40
CA SER A 223 -7.76 71.78 -9.32
C SER A 223 -8.33 71.31 -10.65
N SER A 224 -7.58 71.35 -11.77
CA SER A 224 -8.17 70.90 -13.05
C SER A 224 -7.23 70.16 -14.03
N LEU A 225 -5.94 69.96 -13.74
CA LEU A 225 -5.05 69.29 -14.70
C LEU A 225 -4.01 68.31 -14.10
N GLY A 226 -4.18 67.89 -12.85
CA GLY A 226 -3.27 66.94 -12.16
C GLY A 226 -3.92 65.63 -11.69
N LEU A 227 -5.23 65.45 -11.88
CA LEU A 227 -5.98 64.31 -11.34
C LEU A 227 -6.51 63.33 -12.41
N LEU A 228 -6.06 63.41 -13.67
CA LEU A 228 -6.52 62.46 -14.69
C LEU A 228 -5.53 61.32 -14.96
N PHE A 229 -4.23 61.52 -14.69
CA PHE A 229 -3.21 60.49 -14.96
C PHE A 229 -3.01 59.49 -13.81
N PRO A 230 -2.96 59.89 -12.52
CA PRO A 230 -2.80 58.94 -11.41
C PRO A 230 -4.02 58.04 -11.19
N TRP A 231 -5.23 58.51 -11.53
CA TRP A 231 -6.46 57.74 -11.39
C TRP A 231 -6.55 56.62 -12.43
N GLN A 232 -6.12 56.86 -13.66
CA GLN A 232 -6.11 55.84 -14.71
C GLN A 232 -5.08 54.72 -14.45
N GLU A 233 -3.91 55.07 -13.88
CA GLU A 233 -2.92 54.09 -13.42
C GLU A 233 -3.38 53.35 -12.15
N ALA A 234 -3.92 54.03 -11.14
CA ALA A 234 -4.47 53.39 -9.94
C ALA A 234 -5.65 52.45 -10.26
N GLU A 235 -6.50 52.83 -11.22
CA GLU A 235 -7.60 52.00 -11.70
C GLU A 235 -7.09 50.78 -12.47
N SER A 236 -6.03 50.91 -13.27
CA SER A 236 -5.37 49.79 -13.94
C SER A 236 -4.72 48.80 -12.95
N VAL A 237 -4.10 49.31 -11.87
CA VAL A 237 -3.48 48.50 -10.83
C VAL A 237 -4.56 47.78 -10.00
N ASN A 238 -5.64 48.48 -9.66
CA ASN A 238 -6.80 47.89 -8.99
C ASN A 238 -7.44 46.80 -9.85
N GLN A 239 -7.58 46.97 -11.17
CA GLN A 239 -8.09 45.93 -12.06
C GLN A 239 -7.19 44.69 -12.08
N ILE A 240 -5.86 44.86 -12.12
CA ILE A 240 -4.91 43.73 -12.07
C ILE A 240 -4.97 43.01 -10.71
N GLU A 241 -5.14 43.75 -9.60
CA GLU A 241 -5.33 43.17 -8.27
C GLU A 241 -6.67 42.43 -8.12
N GLU A 242 -7.75 43.01 -8.65
CA GLU A 242 -9.08 42.40 -8.71
C GLU A 242 -9.05 41.10 -9.53
N GLU A 243 -8.35 41.09 -10.67
CA GLU A 243 -8.16 39.90 -11.50
C GLU A 243 -7.33 38.82 -10.81
N ARG A 244 -6.26 39.21 -10.09
CA ARG A 244 -5.47 38.28 -9.27
C ARG A 244 -6.33 37.67 -8.15
N ARG A 245 -7.17 38.48 -7.50
CA ARG A 245 -8.12 38.02 -6.47
C ARG A 245 -9.16 37.06 -7.07
N LYS A 246 -9.74 37.39 -8.22
CA LYS A 246 -10.69 36.53 -8.94
C LYS A 246 -10.06 35.21 -9.37
N LYS A 247 -8.81 35.23 -9.87
CA LYS A 247 -8.04 34.00 -10.20
C LYS A 247 -7.81 33.14 -8.96
N PHE A 248 -7.47 33.75 -7.82
CA PHE A 248 -7.28 33.03 -6.57
C PHE A 248 -8.57 32.40 -6.04
N GLU A 249 -9.70 33.11 -6.10
CA GLU A 249 -11.00 32.54 -5.70
C GLU A 249 -11.48 31.44 -6.66
N ARG A 250 -11.24 31.58 -7.98
CA ARG A 250 -11.52 30.49 -8.94
C ARG A 250 -10.69 29.25 -8.63
N TRP A 251 -9.39 29.41 -8.43
CA TRP A 251 -8.52 28.29 -8.07
C TRP A 251 -8.97 27.62 -6.76
N LYS A 252 -9.36 28.39 -5.76
CA LYS A 252 -9.88 27.86 -4.48
C LYS A 252 -11.17 27.04 -4.68
N GLU A 253 -12.06 27.48 -5.56
CA GLU A 253 -13.28 26.74 -5.90
C GLU A 253 -12.98 25.48 -6.70
N GLU A 254 -12.07 25.56 -7.67
CA GLU A 254 -11.57 24.42 -8.45
C GLU A 254 -10.95 23.36 -7.54
N GLU A 255 -10.17 23.77 -6.54
CA GLU A 255 -9.57 22.84 -5.57
C GLU A 255 -10.65 22.19 -4.69
N ARG A 256 -11.62 22.98 -4.20
CA ARG A 256 -12.74 22.45 -3.40
C ARG A 256 -13.59 21.46 -4.19
N THR A 257 -13.88 21.76 -5.45
CA THR A 257 -14.69 20.89 -6.31
C THR A 257 -13.92 19.64 -6.72
N THR A 258 -12.61 19.75 -6.96
CA THR A 258 -11.73 18.59 -7.22
C THR A 258 -11.67 17.68 -6.01
N PHE A 259 -11.42 18.22 -4.81
CA PHE A 259 -11.41 17.45 -3.58
C PHE A 259 -12.77 16.80 -3.28
N GLN A 260 -13.88 17.52 -3.48
CA GLN A 260 -15.22 16.94 -3.33
C GLN A 260 -15.45 15.78 -4.29
N LYS A 261 -15.00 15.90 -5.54
CA LYS A 261 -15.08 14.82 -6.53
C LYS A 261 -14.25 13.61 -6.12
N GLU A 262 -13.00 13.81 -5.68
CA GLU A 262 -12.15 12.72 -5.19
C GLU A 262 -12.75 12.01 -3.97
N MET A 263 -13.35 12.77 -3.04
CA MET A 263 -14.07 12.18 -1.90
C MET A 263 -15.28 11.37 -2.32
N GLU A 264 -16.02 11.83 -3.32
CA GLU A 264 -17.17 11.09 -3.85
C GLU A 264 -16.71 9.83 -4.60
N ASP A 265 -15.66 9.92 -5.42
CA ASP A 265 -15.09 8.78 -6.13
C ASP A 265 -14.59 7.71 -5.14
N LEU A 266 -13.94 8.11 -4.03
CA LEU A 266 -13.53 7.20 -2.96
C LEU A 266 -14.75 6.55 -2.25
N ARG A 267 -15.80 7.33 -1.95
CA ARG A 267 -17.04 6.79 -1.37
C ARG A 267 -17.71 5.78 -2.29
N GLN A 268 -17.78 6.06 -3.59
CA GLN A 268 -18.33 5.14 -4.58
C GLN A 268 -17.52 3.85 -4.66
N LEU A 269 -16.18 3.95 -4.62
CA LEU A 269 -15.30 2.78 -4.58
C LEU A 269 -15.58 1.93 -3.34
N PHE A 270 -15.63 2.53 -2.15
CA PHE A 270 -15.96 1.81 -0.91
C PHE A 270 -17.35 1.16 -0.96
N LEU A 271 -18.36 1.88 -1.46
CA LEU A 271 -19.71 1.32 -1.59
C LEU A 271 -19.76 0.12 -2.54
N THR A 272 -18.97 0.16 -3.61
CA THR A 272 -18.89 -0.93 -4.60
C THR A 272 -18.20 -2.15 -4.00
N GLU A 273 -17.06 -1.97 -3.34
CA GLU A 273 -16.35 -3.05 -2.63
C GLU A 273 -17.22 -3.67 -1.54
N PHE A 274 -17.94 -2.85 -0.77
CA PHE A 274 -18.83 -3.36 0.27
C PHE A 274 -19.97 -4.20 -0.29
N LYS A 275 -20.54 -3.82 -1.44
CA LYS A 275 -21.56 -4.62 -2.14
C LYS A 275 -20.99 -5.93 -2.66
N ASP A 276 -19.80 -5.90 -3.25
CA ASP A 276 -19.13 -7.10 -3.75
C ASP A 276 -18.85 -8.09 -2.60
N ILE A 277 -18.28 -7.60 -1.49
CA ILE A 277 -18.07 -8.38 -0.26
C ILE A 277 -19.38 -8.95 0.27
N SER A 278 -20.45 -8.15 0.32
CA SER A 278 -21.76 -8.62 0.78
C SER A 278 -22.32 -9.74 -0.11
N SER A 279 -22.13 -9.65 -1.43
CA SER A 279 -22.59 -10.66 -2.39
C SER A 279 -21.81 -11.97 -2.26
N LYS A 280 -20.49 -11.87 -2.08
CA LYS A 280 -19.60 -13.00 -1.81
C LYS A 280 -19.96 -13.66 -0.48
N ASN A 281 -20.23 -12.87 0.57
CA ASN A 281 -20.63 -13.38 1.87
C ASN A 281 -21.96 -14.17 1.79
N SER A 282 -22.96 -13.65 1.08
CA SER A 282 -24.22 -14.36 0.87
C SER A 282 -24.04 -15.69 0.10
N THR A 283 -23.13 -15.71 -0.88
CA THR A 283 -22.79 -16.93 -1.61
C THR A 283 -22.13 -17.97 -0.69
N LEU A 284 -21.18 -17.53 0.15
CA LEU A 284 -20.50 -18.39 1.13
C LEU A 284 -21.47 -18.95 2.17
N GLU A 285 -22.41 -18.14 2.68
CA GLU A 285 -23.47 -18.60 3.56
C GLU A 285 -24.33 -19.69 2.90
N GLY A 286 -24.67 -19.51 1.61
CA GLY A 286 -25.38 -20.53 0.84
C GLY A 286 -24.61 -21.85 0.72
N VAL A 287 -23.31 -21.79 0.43
CA VAL A 287 -22.44 -22.98 0.38
C VAL A 287 -22.36 -23.65 1.76
N MET A 288 -22.27 -22.87 2.84
CA MET A 288 -22.22 -23.39 4.20
C MET A 288 -23.52 -24.12 4.58
N LEU A 289 -24.68 -23.60 4.18
CA LEU A 289 -25.97 -24.27 4.37
C LEU A 289 -26.05 -25.59 3.60
N LEU A 290 -25.55 -25.63 2.35
CA LEU A 290 -25.49 -26.86 1.57
C LEU A 290 -24.59 -27.89 2.27
N LEU A 291 -23.37 -27.52 2.67
CA LEU A 291 -22.46 -28.42 3.36
C LEU A 291 -23.08 -28.99 4.65
N ASN A 292 -23.78 -28.17 5.43
CA ASN A 292 -24.51 -28.64 6.61
C ASN A 292 -25.62 -29.64 6.26
N ALA A 293 -26.38 -29.41 5.19
CA ALA A 293 -27.40 -30.35 4.72
C ALA A 293 -26.78 -31.68 4.25
N TRP A 294 -25.67 -31.63 3.51
CA TRP A 294 -24.93 -32.81 3.08
C TRP A 294 -24.37 -33.59 4.28
N ALA A 295 -23.77 -32.91 5.26
CA ALA A 295 -23.31 -33.54 6.49
C ALA A 295 -24.46 -34.25 7.24
N PHE A 296 -25.63 -33.61 7.33
CA PHE A 296 -26.81 -34.21 7.95
C PHE A 296 -27.28 -35.47 7.20
N LEU A 297 -27.31 -35.44 5.86
CA LEU A 297 -27.65 -36.60 5.05
C LEU A 297 -26.66 -37.75 5.24
N VAL A 298 -25.35 -37.46 5.23
CA VAL A 298 -24.30 -38.47 5.45
C VAL A 298 -24.42 -39.09 6.84
N ILE A 299 -24.64 -38.28 7.88
CA ILE A 299 -24.82 -38.77 9.26
C ILE A 299 -26.04 -39.70 9.35
N ASN A 300 -27.17 -39.32 8.76
CA ASN A 300 -28.37 -40.16 8.78
C ASN A 300 -28.19 -41.45 7.96
N TYR A 301 -27.56 -41.35 6.79
CA TYR A 301 -27.22 -42.52 5.99
C TYR A 301 -26.31 -43.48 6.76
N CYS A 302 -25.25 -42.98 7.42
CA CYS A 302 -24.39 -43.79 8.28
C CYS A 302 -25.16 -44.41 9.45
N LYS A 303 -26.09 -43.68 10.08
CA LYS A 303 -26.96 -44.21 11.14
C LYS A 303 -27.88 -45.33 10.63
N ASP A 304 -28.48 -45.16 9.46
CA ASP A 304 -29.37 -46.18 8.88
C ASP A 304 -28.57 -47.42 8.46
N VAL A 305 -27.40 -47.25 7.84
CA VAL A 305 -26.48 -48.35 7.53
C VAL A 305 -26.06 -49.08 8.81
N CYS A 306 -25.73 -48.36 9.89
CA CYS A 306 -25.45 -48.97 11.20
C CYS A 306 -26.67 -49.71 11.75
N ARG A 307 -27.88 -49.14 11.64
CA ARG A 307 -29.11 -49.78 12.11
C ARG A 307 -29.45 -51.06 11.34
N TYR A 308 -29.07 -51.17 10.07
CA TYR A 308 -29.24 -52.40 9.29
C TYR A 308 -28.14 -53.44 9.53
N LEU A 309 -26.91 -53.01 9.87
CA LEU A 309 -25.78 -53.90 10.11
C LEU A 309 -25.65 -54.35 11.59
N LEU A 310 -26.11 -53.58 12.56
CA LEU A 310 -26.07 -53.99 13.98
C LEU A 310 -26.94 -55.22 14.32
N PRO A 311 -28.17 -55.37 13.78
CA PRO A 311 -28.99 -56.56 14.01
C PRO A 311 -28.31 -57.82 13.46
N SER A 312 -27.70 -57.74 12.27
CA SER A 312 -27.01 -58.88 11.68
C SER A 312 -25.72 -59.25 12.43
N VAL A 313 -24.99 -58.26 12.97
CA VAL A 313 -23.80 -58.53 13.80
C VAL A 313 -24.18 -59.10 15.18
N THR A 314 -25.27 -58.63 15.79
CA THR A 314 -25.75 -59.14 17.10
C THR A 314 -26.42 -60.51 17.01
N GLU A 315 -27.15 -60.79 15.92
CA GLU A 315 -27.67 -62.13 15.61
C GLU A 315 -26.55 -63.12 15.31
N VAL A 316 -25.54 -62.73 14.55
CA VAL A 316 -24.36 -63.59 14.29
C VAL A 316 -23.58 -63.84 15.58
N CYS A 317 -23.41 -62.84 16.45
CA CYS A 317 -22.74 -63.04 17.74
C CYS A 317 -23.53 -63.94 18.70
N THR A 318 -24.86 -63.85 18.72
CA THR A 318 -25.70 -64.75 19.55
C THR A 318 -25.69 -66.18 19.00
N ILE A 319 -25.71 -66.37 17.68
CA ILE A 319 -25.56 -67.69 17.05
C ILE A 319 -24.19 -68.30 17.36
N ILE A 320 -23.11 -67.51 17.24
CA ILE A 320 -21.75 -67.95 17.59
C ILE A 320 -21.64 -68.30 19.08
N ALA A 321 -22.23 -67.50 19.97
CA ALA A 321 -22.24 -67.78 21.41
C ALA A 321 -23.01 -69.07 21.76
N LEU A 322 -24.16 -69.32 21.12
CA LEU A 322 -24.93 -70.56 21.29
C LEU A 322 -24.19 -71.78 20.76
N LEU A 323 -23.50 -71.66 19.62
CA LEU A 323 -22.67 -72.73 19.06
C LEU A 323 -21.47 -73.04 19.95
N LEU A 324 -20.79 -72.02 20.49
CA LEU A 324 -19.68 -72.20 21.43
C LEU A 324 -20.16 -72.86 22.74
N HIS A 325 -21.32 -72.47 23.27
CA HIS A 325 -21.88 -73.06 24.48
C HIS A 325 -22.27 -74.54 24.28
N SER A 326 -22.82 -74.89 23.11
CA SER A 326 -23.13 -76.28 22.72
C SER A 326 -21.87 -77.16 22.63
N VAL A 327 -20.79 -76.63 22.03
CA VAL A 327 -19.51 -77.35 21.90
C VAL A 327 -18.86 -77.58 23.26
N VAL A 328 -18.90 -76.61 24.17
CA VAL A 328 -18.38 -76.76 25.54
C VAL A 328 -19.17 -77.81 26.33
N HIS A 329 -20.50 -77.86 26.15
CA HIS A 329 -21.36 -78.84 26.84
C HIS A 329 -21.24 -80.28 26.29
N MET A 330 -20.69 -80.44 25.08
CA MET A 330 -20.34 -81.75 24.51
C MET A 330 -18.92 -82.22 24.89
N LEU A 331 -18.06 -81.30 25.34
CA LEU A 331 -16.68 -81.59 25.73
C LEU A 331 -16.50 -81.84 27.24
N VAL A 332 -17.54 -81.60 28.05
CA VAL A 332 -17.61 -81.88 29.49
C VAL A 332 -18.48 -83.10 29.74
#